data_AF-A0A4W6BTS7-F1
#
_entry.id   AF-A0A4W6BTS7-F1
#
_cell.length_a   1.000
_cell.length_b   1.000
_cell.length_c   1.000
_cell.angle_alpha   90.00
_cell.angle_beta   90.00
_cell.angle_gamma   90.00
#
_symmetry.space_group_name_H-M   'P 1'
#
loop_
_entity.id
_entity.type
_entity.pdbx_description
1 polymer ?
#
loop_
_entity_poly.entity_id
_entity_poly.type
_entity_poly.pdbx_seq_one_letter_code
_entity_poly.pdbx_strand_id
1 'polypeptide(L)'
;MTMDMTFLGTGSAYPSPHRGASALVLRTEGECWLFDCGEGTQTQLMRSQLRAGRITKVFISHLHGDHLFGLPGLLCTVSLNTNPDPEKNLNCVDIYGPRGLRHFLRVTLGLSGSQLLFPYAVHELEPTPEQSPEEGQLSLEMTAECGPLHPQERPGRTISLDVSSDCYLLFEDKKFVVKAFRLFHRVPSFGFCIQEHDRPGRLKTELLKELGLKPGPLYGRLKAGETITLESGRVVLPSEVLEETIPGRKVCILGDCSSVLGEGPLSLCRGADILVHEATLGNDHREKAVDHGHSTA
;
A
#
# COMPACT_ATOMS: atom_id res chain seq x y z
N MET A 1 18.55 0.70 4.58
CA MET A 1 17.23 0.96 3.95
C MET A 1 16.31 1.48 5.03
N THR A 2 15.90 2.73 4.92
CA THR A 2 14.98 3.34 5.89
C THR A 2 13.55 3.08 5.43
N MET A 3 12.72 2.60 6.36
CA MET A 3 11.27 2.50 6.22
C MET A 3 10.70 3.28 7.39
N ASP A 4 9.82 4.23 7.09
CA ASP A 4 9.21 5.07 8.10
C ASP A 4 7.76 5.40 7.73
N MET A 5 6.96 5.71 8.75
CA MET A 5 5.54 5.99 8.63
C MET A 5 5.26 7.40 9.13
N THR A 6 4.51 8.17 8.36
CA THR A 6 4.08 9.52 8.71
C THR A 6 2.55 9.56 8.67
N PHE A 7 1.94 9.81 9.83
CA PHE A 7 0.49 10.04 9.92
C PHE A 7 0.20 11.48 9.52
N LEU A 8 -0.59 11.66 8.46
CA LEU A 8 -1.03 12.96 7.98
C LEU A 8 -2.37 13.36 8.60
N GLY A 9 -3.22 12.38 8.87
CA GLY A 9 -4.44 12.54 9.63
C GLY A 9 -4.81 11.28 10.41
N THR A 10 -5.51 11.49 11.52
CA THR A 10 -5.81 10.49 12.55
C THR A 10 -7.19 10.70 13.17
N GLY A 11 -8.03 11.51 12.52
CA GLY A 11 -9.42 11.74 12.91
C GLY A 11 -10.32 10.69 12.26
N SER A 12 -11.42 10.37 12.93
CA SER A 12 -12.49 9.51 12.42
C SER A 12 -13.62 10.39 11.86
N ALA A 13 -14.27 9.94 10.78
CA ALA A 13 -15.43 10.52 10.11
C ALA A 13 -15.23 11.88 9.41
N TYR A 14 -14.46 12.81 9.97
CA TYR A 14 -14.22 14.12 9.36
C TYR A 14 -12.97 14.79 9.95
N PRO A 15 -12.34 15.74 9.20
CA PRO A 15 -11.22 16.50 9.73
C PRO A 15 -11.66 17.49 10.83
N SER A 16 -10.80 17.66 11.83
CA SER A 16 -10.89 18.69 12.86
C SER A 16 -9.64 19.59 12.81
N PRO A 17 -9.64 20.76 13.49
CA PRO A 17 -8.44 21.60 13.59
C PRO A 17 -7.21 20.89 14.17
N HIS A 18 -7.40 19.81 14.93
CA HIS A 18 -6.33 19.08 15.61
C HIS A 18 -5.95 17.76 14.92
N ARG A 19 -6.85 17.18 14.13
CA ARG A 19 -6.66 15.89 13.45
C ARG A 19 -7.30 15.95 12.07
N GLY A 20 -6.50 15.82 11.01
CA GLY A 20 -7.03 15.59 9.67
C GLY A 20 -7.76 14.24 9.56
N ALA A 21 -8.56 14.08 8.52
CA ALA A 21 -9.17 12.80 8.14
C ALA A 21 -8.12 11.74 7.78
N SER A 22 -8.52 10.46 7.64
CA SER A 22 -7.58 9.35 7.50
C SER A 22 -6.61 9.53 6.34
N ALA A 23 -5.32 9.53 6.65
CA ALA A 23 -4.22 9.48 5.69
C ALA A 23 -2.90 9.13 6.37
N LEU A 24 -2.20 8.14 5.84
CA LEU A 24 -0.89 7.71 6.29
C LEU A 24 0.05 7.51 5.10
N VAL A 25 1.29 7.97 5.22
CA VAL A 25 2.33 7.69 4.23
C VAL A 25 3.35 6.72 4.80
N LEU A 26 3.57 5.63 4.07
CA LEU A 26 4.68 4.72 4.26
C LEU A 26 5.78 5.10 3.26
N ARG A 27 6.97 5.44 3.75
CA ARG A 27 8.13 5.78 2.91
C ARG A 27 9.07 4.60 2.82
N THR A 28 9.36 4.17 1.59
CA THR A 28 10.29 3.05 1.30
C THR A 28 11.27 3.47 0.21
N GLU A 29 12.57 3.50 0.50
CA GLU A 29 13.66 3.71 -0.48
C GLU A 29 13.47 4.89 -1.46
N GLY A 30 12.86 5.98 -0.98
CA GLY A 30 12.66 7.20 -1.78
C GLY A 30 11.31 7.28 -2.50
N GLU A 31 10.49 6.24 -2.41
CA GLU A 31 9.08 6.24 -2.78
C GLU A 31 8.18 6.50 -1.58
N CYS A 32 6.99 7.05 -1.83
CA CYS A 32 5.94 7.25 -0.85
C CYS A 32 4.70 6.47 -1.28
N TRP A 33 4.17 5.65 -0.39
CA TRP A 33 2.94 4.92 -0.56
C TRP A 33 1.90 5.51 0.40
N LEU A 34 0.79 5.99 -0.15
CA LEU A 34 -0.28 6.62 0.61
C LEU A 34 -1.37 5.60 0.95
N PHE A 35 -1.78 5.54 2.21
CA PHE A 35 -2.88 4.72 2.72
C PHE A 35 -3.99 5.66 3.18
N ASP A 36 -5.15 5.54 2.55
CA ASP A 36 -6.26 6.48 2.58
C ASP A 36 -5.90 7.92 2.19
N CYS A 37 -6.89 8.67 1.77
CA CYS A 37 -6.74 10.04 1.32
C CYS A 37 -8.00 10.88 1.63
N GLY A 38 -8.28 11.03 2.92
CA GLY A 38 -9.35 11.89 3.41
C GLY A 38 -9.21 13.36 2.99
N GLU A 39 -10.29 14.12 3.12
CA GLU A 39 -10.29 15.55 2.80
C GLU A 39 -9.19 16.30 3.57
N GLY A 40 -8.48 17.20 2.87
CA GLY A 40 -7.37 17.97 3.44
C GLY A 40 -6.00 17.27 3.46
N THR A 41 -5.91 16.01 3.04
CA THR A 41 -4.64 15.25 2.98
C THR A 41 -3.53 15.99 2.23
N GLN A 42 -3.84 16.64 1.11
CA GLN A 42 -2.88 17.44 0.34
C GLN A 42 -2.25 18.59 1.15
N THR A 43 -3.01 19.24 2.02
CA THR A 43 -2.53 20.33 2.87
C THR A 43 -1.68 19.79 4.02
N GLN A 44 -2.06 18.63 4.57
CA GLN A 44 -1.27 17.94 5.58
C GLN A 44 0.08 17.46 4.99
N LEU A 45 0.10 17.00 3.74
CA LEU A 45 1.33 16.71 2.99
C LEU A 45 2.22 17.95 2.88
N MET A 46 1.67 19.09 2.48
CA MET A 46 2.42 20.36 2.36
C MET A 46 3.04 20.83 3.69
N ARG A 47 2.42 20.49 4.83
CA ARG A 47 2.95 20.80 6.17
C ARG A 47 4.01 19.81 6.65
N SER A 48 4.13 18.67 5.98
CA SER A 48 5.07 17.61 6.32
C SER A 48 6.42 17.78 5.59
N GLN A 49 7.38 16.89 5.87
CA GLN A 49 8.65 16.82 5.13
C GLN A 49 8.54 15.95 3.86
N LEU A 50 7.35 15.42 3.56
CA LEU A 50 7.10 14.57 2.40
C LEU A 50 6.88 15.42 1.14
N ARG A 51 7.15 14.83 -0.03
CA ARG A 51 6.93 15.47 -1.32
C ARG A 51 5.85 14.71 -2.07
N ALA A 52 4.78 15.41 -2.46
CA ALA A 52 3.64 14.80 -3.17
C ALA A 52 4.08 14.08 -4.47
N GLY A 53 5.04 14.64 -5.22
CA GLY A 53 5.60 14.00 -6.43
C GLY A 53 6.42 12.73 -6.20
N ARG A 54 6.59 12.27 -4.95
CA ARG A 54 7.19 10.96 -4.63
C ARG A 54 6.13 9.87 -4.38
N ILE A 55 4.85 10.23 -4.42
CA ILE A 55 3.76 9.26 -4.29
C ILE A 55 3.71 8.42 -5.56
N THR A 56 4.00 7.13 -5.42
CA THR A 56 3.97 6.15 -6.53
C THR A 56 2.76 5.22 -6.43
N LYS A 57 2.25 5.01 -5.22
CA LYS A 57 1.11 4.12 -4.95
C LYS A 57 0.16 4.73 -3.94
N VAL A 58 -1.14 4.50 -4.15
CA VAL A 58 -2.22 4.88 -3.22
C VAL A 58 -3.06 3.64 -2.92
N PHE A 59 -3.42 3.43 -1.67
CA PHE A 59 -4.25 2.34 -1.19
C PHE A 59 -5.44 2.93 -0.44
N ILE A 60 -6.65 2.72 -0.93
CA ILE A 60 -7.89 3.18 -0.30
C ILE A 60 -8.53 1.97 0.37
N SER A 61 -8.73 2.04 1.69
CA SER A 61 -9.31 0.95 2.47
C SER A 61 -10.79 0.73 2.16
N HIS A 62 -11.57 1.80 2.07
CA HIS A 62 -12.99 1.79 1.78
C HIS A 62 -13.48 3.12 1.20
N LEU A 63 -14.71 3.18 0.69
CA LEU A 63 -15.23 4.33 -0.07
C LEU A 63 -15.99 5.37 0.77
N HIS A 64 -15.79 5.43 2.09
CA HIS A 64 -16.27 6.58 2.87
C HIS A 64 -15.47 7.84 2.55
N GLY A 65 -16.13 8.99 2.68
CA GLY A 65 -15.58 10.27 2.24
C GLY A 65 -14.31 10.70 2.96
N ASP A 66 -14.21 10.40 4.25
CA ASP A 66 -13.04 10.69 5.08
C ASP A 66 -11.83 9.80 4.80
N HIS A 67 -11.95 8.84 3.87
CA HIS A 67 -10.85 8.03 3.36
C HIS A 67 -10.56 8.30 1.88
N LEU A 68 -11.42 9.03 1.15
CA LEU A 68 -11.32 9.16 -0.31
C LEU A 68 -11.46 10.58 -0.87
N PHE A 69 -12.21 11.48 -0.23
CA PHE A 69 -12.58 12.78 -0.84
C PHE A 69 -11.38 13.71 -1.11
N GLY A 70 -10.26 13.51 -0.43
CA GLY A 70 -9.02 14.25 -0.70
C GLY A 70 -8.31 13.79 -1.98
N LEU A 71 -8.61 12.61 -2.51
CA LEU A 71 -7.84 11.97 -3.58
C LEU A 71 -7.83 12.77 -4.90
N PRO A 72 -8.97 13.24 -5.44
CA PRO A 72 -8.96 14.01 -6.68
C PRO A 72 -8.11 15.29 -6.57
N GLY A 73 -8.29 16.04 -5.47
CA GLY A 73 -7.51 17.26 -5.22
C GLY A 73 -6.02 16.99 -5.00
N LEU A 74 -5.66 15.87 -4.38
CA LEU A 74 -4.27 15.45 -4.24
C LEU A 74 -3.64 15.14 -5.61
N LEU A 75 -4.33 14.39 -6.48
CA LEU A 75 -3.82 14.07 -7.82
C LEU A 75 -3.58 15.33 -8.66
N CYS A 76 -4.52 16.29 -8.63
CA CYS A 76 -4.33 17.60 -9.26
C CYS A 76 -3.12 18.35 -8.67
N THR A 77 -2.93 18.32 -7.34
CA THR A 77 -1.77 18.95 -6.70
C THR A 77 -0.45 18.27 -7.08
N VAL A 78 -0.41 16.93 -7.13
CA VAL A 78 0.76 16.18 -7.62
C VAL A 78 1.08 16.58 -9.06
N SER A 79 0.05 16.72 -9.90
CA SER A 79 0.19 17.11 -11.31
C SER A 79 0.84 18.48 -11.45
N LEU A 80 0.32 19.49 -10.73
CA LEU A 80 0.85 20.86 -10.75
C LEU A 80 2.29 20.97 -10.22
N ASN A 81 2.72 20.03 -9.36
CA ASN A 81 4.08 19.97 -8.82
C ASN A 81 5.00 19.03 -9.61
N THR A 82 4.48 18.36 -10.63
CA THR A 82 5.28 17.53 -11.53
C THR A 82 5.93 18.45 -12.56
N ASN A 83 7.26 18.48 -12.60
CA ASN A 83 7.97 19.16 -13.67
C ASN A 83 8.00 18.22 -14.89
N PRO A 84 7.27 18.50 -15.98
CA PRO A 84 7.26 17.64 -17.14
C PRO A 84 8.63 17.68 -17.80
N ASP A 85 9.45 16.65 -17.54
CA ASP A 85 10.72 16.42 -18.20
C ASP A 85 10.42 15.51 -19.42
N PRO A 86 10.49 16.02 -20.67
CA PRO A 86 10.10 15.27 -21.86
C PRO A 86 10.90 13.99 -22.08
N GLU A 87 12.08 13.89 -21.46
CA GLU A 87 12.96 12.71 -21.56
C GLU A 87 12.72 11.68 -20.45
N LYS A 88 11.93 12.03 -19.42
CA LYS A 88 11.56 11.08 -18.36
C LYS A 88 10.17 10.53 -18.60
N ASN A 89 10.09 9.23 -18.77
CA ASN A 89 8.85 8.50 -18.55
C ASN A 89 8.37 8.78 -17.12
N LEU A 90 7.26 9.51 -17.00
CA LEU A 90 6.64 9.76 -15.71
C LEU A 90 6.08 8.44 -15.17
N ASN A 91 6.44 8.13 -13.93
CA ASN A 91 5.95 6.92 -13.28
C ASN A 91 4.43 6.99 -13.16
N CYS A 92 3.77 5.89 -13.53
CA CYS A 92 2.35 5.73 -13.31
C CYS A 92 2.07 5.68 -11.80
N VAL A 93 1.03 6.40 -11.36
CA VAL A 93 0.52 6.26 -9.99
C VAL A 93 -0.47 5.12 -9.96
N ASP A 94 -0.13 4.03 -9.27
CA ASP A 94 -1.03 2.89 -9.08
C ASP A 94 -1.95 3.14 -7.88
N ILE A 95 -3.25 3.09 -8.09
CA ILE A 95 -4.27 3.35 -7.07
C ILE A 95 -5.04 2.06 -6.84
N TYR A 96 -4.96 1.50 -5.64
CA TYR A 96 -5.66 0.29 -5.23
C TYR A 96 -6.82 0.65 -4.31
N GLY A 97 -7.98 0.05 -4.49
CA GLY A 97 -9.10 0.22 -3.57
C GLY A 97 -10.35 -0.53 -3.99
N PRO A 98 -11.48 -0.40 -3.27
CA PRO A 98 -12.70 -1.12 -3.61
C PRO A 98 -13.26 -0.75 -4.97
N ARG A 99 -14.03 -1.68 -5.55
CA ARG A 99 -14.87 -1.44 -6.73
C ARG A 99 -15.72 -0.18 -6.57
N GLY A 100 -15.69 0.69 -7.58
CA GLY A 100 -16.33 2.01 -7.59
C GLY A 100 -15.33 3.16 -7.57
N LEU A 101 -14.11 2.94 -7.06
CA LEU A 101 -13.04 3.93 -7.01
C LEU A 101 -12.65 4.44 -8.40
N ARG A 102 -12.61 3.55 -9.42
CA ARG A 102 -12.25 3.92 -10.79
C ARG A 102 -13.28 4.90 -11.36
N HIS A 103 -14.56 4.58 -11.19
CA HIS A 103 -15.66 5.42 -11.64
C HIS A 103 -15.66 6.78 -10.93
N PHE A 104 -15.48 6.80 -9.60
CA PHE A 104 -15.36 8.03 -8.80
C PHE A 104 -14.29 8.98 -9.35
N LEU A 105 -13.08 8.47 -9.59
CA LEU A 105 -11.97 9.28 -10.12
C LEU A 105 -12.23 9.75 -11.55
N ARG A 106 -12.72 8.86 -12.42
CA ARG A 106 -13.01 9.17 -13.83
C ARG A 106 -14.05 10.28 -13.95
N VAL A 107 -15.15 10.18 -13.20
CA VAL A 107 -16.22 11.19 -13.17
C VAL A 107 -15.69 12.50 -12.60
N THR A 108 -14.99 12.46 -11.46
CA THR A 108 -14.54 13.69 -10.79
C THR A 108 -13.53 14.46 -11.65
N LEU A 109 -12.49 13.80 -12.16
CA LEU A 109 -11.47 14.43 -13.01
C LEU A 109 -12.04 14.87 -14.36
N GLY A 110 -12.95 14.07 -14.94
CA GLY A 110 -13.63 14.40 -16.19
C GLY A 110 -14.51 15.64 -16.08
N LEU A 111 -15.34 15.72 -15.03
CA LEU A 111 -16.24 16.87 -14.81
C LEU A 111 -15.49 18.16 -14.44
N SER A 112 -14.38 18.05 -13.70
CA SER A 112 -13.54 19.21 -13.37
C SER A 112 -12.60 19.64 -14.50
N GLY A 113 -12.59 18.93 -15.64
CA GLY A 113 -11.66 19.18 -16.75
C GLY A 113 -10.19 19.03 -16.36
N SER A 114 -9.89 18.23 -15.33
CA SER A 114 -8.56 18.15 -14.73
C SER A 114 -7.65 17.18 -15.49
N GLN A 115 -6.85 17.71 -16.42
CA GLN A 115 -5.85 16.93 -17.13
C GLN A 115 -4.57 16.78 -16.30
N LEU A 116 -4.22 15.55 -15.95
CA LEU A 116 -3.02 15.27 -15.17
C LEU A 116 -1.77 15.29 -16.06
N LEU A 117 -0.62 15.64 -15.50
CA LEU A 117 0.66 15.59 -16.21
C LEU A 117 1.33 14.22 -16.15
N PHE A 118 0.77 13.25 -15.42
CA PHE A 118 1.30 11.90 -15.26
C PHE A 118 0.19 10.85 -15.45
N PRO A 119 0.52 9.61 -15.85
CA PRO A 119 -0.46 8.53 -15.98
C PRO A 119 -0.87 7.96 -14.61
N TYR A 120 -2.11 7.47 -14.50
CA TYR A 120 -2.57 6.74 -13.32
C TYR A 120 -3.32 5.47 -13.72
N ALA A 121 -3.32 4.45 -12.86
CA ALA A 121 -4.08 3.22 -13.04
C ALA A 121 -4.85 2.90 -11.77
N VAL A 122 -6.13 2.55 -11.89
CA VAL A 122 -6.96 2.16 -10.74
C VAL A 122 -7.17 0.66 -10.74
N HIS A 123 -6.67 -0.04 -9.73
CA HIS A 123 -6.87 -1.46 -9.52
C HIS A 123 -7.95 -1.67 -8.46
N GLU A 124 -9.06 -2.29 -8.86
CA GLU A 124 -10.23 -2.45 -8.00
C GLU A 124 -10.23 -3.83 -7.35
N LEU A 125 -10.36 -3.87 -6.03
CA LEU A 125 -10.57 -5.07 -5.26
C LEU A 125 -12.05 -5.41 -5.29
N GLU A 126 -12.39 -6.64 -5.67
CA GLU A 126 -13.77 -7.11 -5.69
C GLU A 126 -14.20 -7.45 -4.25
N PRO A 127 -15.17 -6.71 -3.68
CA PRO A 127 -15.66 -7.00 -2.33
C PRO A 127 -16.49 -8.28 -2.31
N THR A 128 -16.60 -8.89 -1.13
CA THR A 128 -17.56 -9.98 -0.89
C THR A 128 -18.75 -9.47 -0.06
N PRO A 129 -19.96 -10.03 -0.23
CA PRO A 129 -21.16 -9.56 0.45
C PRO A 129 -21.07 -9.57 1.98
N GLU A 130 -20.21 -10.42 2.56
CA GLU A 130 -20.04 -10.54 4.01
C GLU A 130 -19.26 -9.36 4.62
N GLN A 131 -18.66 -8.47 3.82
CA GLN A 131 -17.88 -7.32 4.31
C GLN A 131 -18.73 -6.17 4.85
N SER A 132 -20.03 -6.15 4.54
CA SER A 132 -20.94 -5.09 5.00
C SER A 132 -22.40 -5.53 5.00
N PRO A 133 -23.28 -4.81 5.72
CA PRO A 133 -24.72 -4.89 5.48
C PRO A 133 -25.09 -4.61 4.02
N GLU A 134 -26.29 -5.03 3.60
CA GLU A 134 -26.78 -4.85 2.23
C GLU A 134 -26.84 -3.38 1.82
N GLU A 135 -27.18 -2.49 2.76
CA GLU A 135 -27.25 -1.04 2.54
C GLU A 135 -25.87 -0.42 2.23
N GLY A 136 -24.80 -1.09 2.65
CA GLY A 136 -23.42 -0.70 2.38
C GLY A 136 -22.88 -1.11 1.03
N GLN A 137 -23.62 -1.96 0.30
CA GLN A 137 -23.16 -2.53 -0.96
C GLN A 137 -23.50 -1.60 -2.12
N LEU A 138 -22.51 -1.29 -2.96
CA LEU A 138 -22.74 -0.55 -4.19
C LEU A 138 -23.35 -1.46 -5.25
N SER A 139 -24.33 -0.94 -5.99
CA SER A 139 -24.92 -1.69 -7.10
C SER A 139 -23.94 -1.87 -8.26
N LEU A 140 -24.09 -2.96 -9.01
CA LEU A 140 -23.30 -3.22 -10.21
C LEU A 140 -23.48 -2.11 -11.26
N GLU A 141 -24.68 -1.53 -11.34
CA GLU A 141 -24.98 -0.43 -12.26
C GLU A 141 -24.23 0.85 -11.89
N MET A 142 -24.15 1.20 -10.60
CA MET A 142 -23.42 2.37 -10.12
C MET A 142 -21.91 2.25 -10.31
N THR A 143 -21.40 1.01 -10.30
CA THR A 143 -19.97 0.71 -10.47
C THR A 143 -19.64 0.26 -11.88
N ALA A 144 -20.61 0.25 -12.79
CA ALA A 144 -20.41 -0.16 -14.17
C ALA A 144 -19.47 0.83 -14.88
N GLU A 145 -18.44 0.29 -15.51
CA GLU A 145 -17.57 1.12 -16.35
C GLU A 145 -18.35 1.62 -17.56
N CYS A 146 -18.58 2.93 -17.60
CA CYS A 146 -19.23 3.61 -18.70
C CYS A 146 -18.35 4.76 -19.19
N GLY A 147 -18.32 4.95 -20.51
CA GLY A 147 -17.64 6.06 -21.16
C GLY A 147 -16.15 5.83 -21.46
N PRO A 148 -15.53 6.78 -22.18
CA PRO A 148 -14.11 6.72 -22.52
C PRO A 148 -13.24 6.88 -21.26
N LEU A 149 -12.04 6.30 -21.29
CA LEU A 149 -11.03 6.53 -20.27
C LEU A 149 -10.67 8.02 -20.20
N HIS A 150 -10.36 8.50 -19.01
CA HIS A 150 -9.73 9.81 -18.87
C HIS A 150 -8.37 9.81 -19.61
N PRO A 151 -7.90 10.92 -20.24
CA PRO A 151 -6.72 10.89 -21.10
C PRO A 151 -5.43 10.32 -20.46
N GLN A 152 -5.28 10.49 -19.15
CA GLN A 152 -4.16 9.95 -18.36
C GLN A 152 -4.46 8.63 -17.65
N GLU A 153 -5.69 8.12 -17.74
CA GLU A 153 -6.06 6.85 -17.15
C GLU A 153 -5.51 5.70 -18.00
N ARG A 154 -4.77 4.81 -17.36
CA ARG A 154 -4.31 3.54 -17.92
C ARG A 154 -5.25 2.42 -17.48
N PRO A 155 -5.38 1.34 -18.28
CA PRO A 155 -6.18 0.18 -17.90
C PRO A 155 -5.80 -0.35 -16.52
N GLY A 156 -6.80 -0.45 -15.65
CA GLY A 156 -6.72 -1.03 -14.33
C GLY A 156 -6.79 -2.56 -14.34
N ARG A 157 -6.71 -3.15 -13.14
CA ARG A 157 -7.01 -4.58 -12.93
C ARG A 157 -8.22 -4.70 -12.01
N THR A 158 -9.03 -5.73 -12.20
CA THR A 158 -9.94 -6.23 -11.17
C THR A 158 -9.21 -7.33 -10.42
N ILE A 159 -9.14 -7.21 -9.10
CA ILE A 159 -8.41 -8.10 -8.21
C ILE A 159 -9.44 -8.85 -7.37
N SER A 160 -9.54 -10.16 -7.59
CA SER A 160 -10.46 -11.04 -6.87
C SER A 160 -9.77 -11.69 -5.67
N LEU A 161 -10.58 -12.10 -4.69
CA LEU A 161 -10.14 -12.87 -3.54
C LEU A 161 -9.61 -14.22 -4.01
N ASP A 162 -8.39 -14.57 -3.60
CA ASP A 162 -7.92 -15.95 -3.70
C ASP A 162 -8.49 -16.76 -2.54
N VAL A 163 -9.42 -17.66 -2.85
CA VAL A 163 -10.13 -18.50 -1.86
C VAL A 163 -9.17 -19.40 -1.09
N SER A 164 -8.04 -19.78 -1.66
CA SER A 164 -7.08 -20.68 -1.01
C SER A 164 -6.23 -19.99 0.06
N SER A 165 -5.86 -18.73 -0.19
CA SER A 165 -5.04 -17.94 0.73
C SER A 165 -5.84 -16.92 1.53
N ASP A 166 -7.13 -16.76 1.22
CA ASP A 166 -8.07 -15.81 1.81
C ASP A 166 -7.56 -14.36 1.77
N CYS A 167 -6.88 -14.00 0.67
CA CYS A 167 -6.32 -12.67 0.48
C CYS A 167 -6.35 -12.23 -0.99
N TYR A 168 -6.09 -10.95 -1.21
CA TYR A 168 -5.95 -10.34 -2.54
C TYR A 168 -4.47 -10.05 -2.77
N LEU A 169 -3.87 -10.60 -3.82
CA LEU A 169 -2.52 -10.20 -4.24
C LEU A 169 -2.61 -8.90 -5.03
N LEU A 170 -2.10 -7.80 -4.45
CA LEU A 170 -2.08 -6.50 -5.13
C LEU A 170 -0.93 -6.44 -6.13
N PHE A 171 0.28 -6.67 -5.65
CA PHE A 171 1.46 -6.83 -6.50
C PHE A 171 2.58 -7.51 -5.73
N GLU A 172 3.53 -8.03 -6.49
CA GLU A 172 4.80 -8.54 -6.00
C GLU A 172 5.90 -8.04 -6.91
N ASP A 173 6.92 -7.43 -6.32
CA ASP A 173 8.14 -7.01 -7.01
C ASP A 173 9.37 -7.63 -6.33
N LYS A 174 10.57 -7.17 -6.72
CA LYS A 174 11.84 -7.70 -6.19
C LYS A 174 12.04 -7.43 -4.70
N LYS A 175 11.28 -6.51 -4.10
CA LYS A 175 11.47 -6.00 -2.75
C LYS A 175 10.27 -6.24 -1.86
N PHE A 176 9.05 -6.19 -2.40
CA PHE A 176 7.83 -6.28 -1.61
C PHE A 176 6.83 -7.26 -2.19
N VAL A 177 6.09 -7.90 -1.30
CA VAL A 177 4.79 -8.51 -1.56
C VAL A 177 3.74 -7.68 -0.84
N VAL A 178 2.77 -7.17 -1.58
CA VAL A 178 1.65 -6.40 -1.01
C VAL A 178 0.36 -7.13 -1.25
N LYS A 179 -0.35 -7.41 -0.15
CA LYS A 179 -1.63 -8.11 -0.13
C LYS A 179 -2.69 -7.29 0.58
N ALA A 180 -3.95 -7.53 0.24
CA ALA A 180 -5.09 -7.03 1.01
C ALA A 180 -5.91 -8.18 1.59
N PHE A 181 -6.71 -7.88 2.61
CA PHE A 181 -7.61 -8.81 3.28
C PHE A 181 -8.90 -8.12 3.69
N ARG A 182 -9.95 -8.93 3.90
CA ARG A 182 -11.31 -8.46 4.13
C ARG A 182 -11.52 -8.04 5.58
N LEU A 183 -12.18 -6.90 5.75
CA LEU A 183 -12.68 -6.39 7.02
C LEU A 183 -14.20 -6.22 6.94
N PHE A 184 -14.86 -6.34 8.09
CA PHE A 184 -16.27 -6.00 8.23
C PHE A 184 -16.42 -4.53 8.64
N HIS A 185 -17.20 -3.77 7.89
CA HIS A 185 -17.55 -2.38 8.17
C HIS A 185 -18.93 -2.03 7.57
N ARG A 186 -19.39 -0.77 7.69
CA ARG A 186 -20.69 -0.34 7.14
C ARG A 186 -20.74 -0.32 5.61
N VAL A 187 -19.58 -0.23 4.97
CA VAL A 187 -19.35 -0.50 3.54
C VAL A 187 -18.15 -1.45 3.44
N PRO A 188 -17.94 -2.18 2.33
CA PRO A 188 -16.81 -3.10 2.23
C PRO A 188 -15.47 -2.40 2.50
N SER A 189 -14.71 -2.94 3.45
CA SER A 189 -13.44 -2.39 3.91
C SER A 189 -12.32 -3.43 3.81
N PHE A 190 -11.10 -2.94 3.59
CA PHE A 190 -9.91 -3.76 3.43
C PHE A 190 -8.78 -3.32 4.36
N GLY A 191 -8.01 -4.30 4.82
CA GLY A 191 -6.69 -4.10 5.40
C GLY A 191 -5.59 -4.49 4.42
N PHE A 192 -4.40 -3.95 4.62
CA PHE A 192 -3.24 -4.14 3.75
C PHE A 192 -2.06 -4.72 4.53
N CYS A 193 -1.36 -5.67 3.93
CA CYS A 193 -0.12 -6.25 4.43
C CYS A 193 1.02 -5.94 3.46
N ILE A 194 2.03 -5.23 3.95
CA ILE A 194 3.23 -4.85 3.22
C ILE A 194 4.39 -5.67 3.80
N GLN A 195 4.83 -6.67 3.04
CA GLN A 195 5.93 -7.55 3.42
C GLN A 195 7.15 -7.25 2.55
N GLU A 196 8.24 -6.80 3.15
CA GLU A 196 9.56 -6.77 2.48
C GLU A 196 10.06 -8.21 2.31
N HIS A 197 10.70 -8.53 1.19
CA HIS A 197 11.34 -9.84 1.02
C HIS A 197 12.53 -9.99 1.96
N ASP A 198 12.76 -11.23 2.39
CA ASP A 198 13.96 -11.60 3.11
C ASP A 198 15.21 -11.26 2.31
N ARG A 199 16.25 -10.82 3.01
CA ARG A 199 17.51 -10.40 2.38
C ARG A 199 18.64 -11.33 2.78
N PRO A 200 19.55 -11.65 1.84
CA PRO A 200 20.77 -12.36 2.17
C PRO A 200 21.51 -11.68 3.32
N GLY A 201 22.06 -12.49 4.22
CA GLY A 201 22.92 -12.02 5.30
C GLY A 201 24.11 -11.21 4.80
N ARG A 202 24.81 -10.56 5.72
CA ARG A 202 26.03 -9.83 5.33
C ARG A 202 27.10 -10.83 4.94
N LEU A 203 27.94 -10.43 3.98
CA LEU A 203 29.13 -11.21 3.63
C LEU A 203 30.12 -11.15 4.79
N LYS A 204 30.61 -12.31 5.21
CA LYS A 204 31.72 -12.46 6.17
C LYS A 204 33.01 -12.05 5.49
N THR A 205 33.26 -10.74 5.43
CA THR A 205 34.35 -10.15 4.64
C THR A 205 35.73 -10.67 5.02
N GLU A 206 35.96 -10.96 6.29
CA GLU A 206 37.25 -11.51 6.75
C GLU A 206 37.46 -12.94 6.22
N LEU A 207 36.44 -13.80 6.28
CA LEU A 207 36.52 -15.14 5.70
C LEU A 207 36.77 -15.08 4.18
N LEU A 208 36.12 -14.16 3.46
CA LEU A 208 36.35 -14.00 2.02
C LEU A 208 37.79 -13.58 1.71
N LYS A 209 38.40 -12.72 2.53
CA LYS A 209 39.82 -12.35 2.40
C LYS A 209 40.74 -13.54 2.66
N GLU A 210 40.46 -14.35 3.68
CA GLU A 210 41.20 -15.59 3.98
C GLU A 210 41.13 -16.60 2.83
N LEU A 211 40.01 -16.61 2.11
CA LEU A 211 39.82 -17.41 0.89
C LEU A 211 40.54 -16.84 -0.35
N GLY A 212 41.22 -15.70 -0.22
CA GLY A 212 41.90 -15.02 -1.32
C GLY A 212 40.96 -14.31 -2.29
N LEU A 213 39.66 -14.17 -1.96
CA LEU A 213 38.70 -13.48 -2.78
C LEU A 213 38.85 -11.97 -2.62
N LYS A 214 38.95 -11.26 -3.75
CA LYS A 214 38.92 -9.80 -3.77
C LYS A 214 37.48 -9.31 -3.92
N PRO A 215 37.13 -8.14 -3.35
CA PRO A 215 35.85 -7.49 -3.62
C PRO A 215 35.62 -7.34 -5.12
N GLY A 216 34.46 -7.78 -5.61
CA GLY A 216 34.16 -7.79 -7.04
C GLY A 216 32.90 -8.58 -7.39
N PRO A 217 32.69 -8.92 -8.67
CA PRO A 217 31.47 -9.59 -9.15
C PRO A 217 31.15 -10.91 -8.43
N LEU A 218 32.17 -11.64 -7.98
CA LEU A 218 32.01 -12.91 -7.25
C LEU A 218 31.27 -12.73 -5.92
N TYR A 219 31.42 -11.59 -5.24
CA TYR A 219 30.66 -11.28 -4.02
C TYR A 219 29.17 -11.13 -4.33
N GLY A 220 28.85 -10.48 -5.45
CA GLY A 220 27.47 -10.32 -5.92
C GLY A 220 26.81 -11.67 -6.20
N ARG A 221 27.53 -12.59 -6.86
CA ARG A 221 27.06 -13.95 -7.14
C ARG A 221 26.81 -14.75 -5.86
N LEU A 222 27.76 -14.75 -4.92
CA LEU A 222 27.58 -15.37 -3.61
C LEU A 222 26.36 -14.81 -2.87
N LYS A 223 26.19 -13.48 -2.90
CA LYS A 223 25.04 -12.82 -2.27
C LYS A 223 23.72 -13.11 -2.98
N ALA A 224 23.74 -13.42 -4.27
CA ALA A 224 22.59 -13.90 -5.03
C ALA A 224 22.28 -15.39 -4.78
N GLY A 225 23.05 -16.07 -3.91
CA GLY A 225 22.86 -17.48 -3.61
C GLY A 225 23.57 -18.42 -4.60
N GLU A 226 24.44 -17.91 -5.47
CA GLU A 226 25.20 -18.74 -6.40
C GLU A 226 26.48 -19.28 -5.76
N THR A 227 26.71 -20.58 -5.94
CA THR A 227 27.99 -21.22 -5.64
C THR A 227 29.05 -20.76 -6.64
N ILE A 228 30.26 -20.47 -6.14
CA ILE A 228 31.40 -20.08 -6.99
C ILE A 228 32.54 -21.08 -6.88
N THR A 229 33.31 -21.23 -7.95
CA THR A 229 34.56 -22.00 -7.96
C THR A 229 35.73 -21.03 -8.11
N LEU A 230 36.68 -21.12 -7.19
CA LEU A 230 37.90 -20.32 -7.19
C LEU A 230 38.89 -20.83 -8.23
N GLU A 231 39.87 -20.01 -8.60
CA GLU A 231 40.99 -20.41 -9.49
C GLU A 231 41.78 -21.59 -8.92
N SER A 232 41.77 -21.76 -7.59
CA SER A 232 42.36 -22.93 -6.90
C SER A 232 41.57 -24.23 -7.08
N GLY A 233 40.41 -24.20 -7.76
CA GLY A 233 39.49 -25.32 -7.88
C GLY A 233 38.57 -25.49 -6.66
N ARG A 234 38.76 -24.72 -5.58
CA ARG A 234 37.89 -24.77 -4.40
C ARG A 234 36.50 -24.24 -4.74
N VAL A 235 35.48 -24.99 -4.34
CA VAL A 235 34.08 -24.57 -4.38
C VAL A 235 33.74 -23.84 -3.09
N VAL A 236 33.05 -22.70 -3.19
CA VAL A 236 32.60 -21.88 -2.05
C VAL A 236 31.08 -21.74 -2.12
N LEU A 237 30.41 -22.23 -1.08
CA LEU A 237 28.96 -22.14 -0.93
C LEU A 237 28.55 -20.81 -0.27
N PRO A 238 27.41 -20.19 -0.66
CA PRO A 238 26.90 -18.99 0.00
C PRO A 238 26.74 -19.13 1.51
N SER A 239 26.29 -20.30 1.98
CA SER A 239 26.09 -20.58 3.41
C SER A 239 27.39 -20.55 4.25
N GLU A 240 28.55 -20.75 3.64
CA GLU A 240 29.85 -20.64 4.34
C GLU A 240 30.18 -19.18 4.63
N VAL A 241 29.87 -18.30 3.68
CA VAL A 241 30.39 -16.92 3.61
C VAL A 241 29.34 -15.83 3.87
N LEU A 242 28.07 -16.20 4.03
CA LEU A 242 27.00 -15.31 4.44
C LEU A 242 26.67 -15.53 5.93
N GLU A 243 26.27 -14.44 6.59
CA GLU A 243 25.52 -14.48 7.85
C GLU A 243 24.10 -15.02 7.62
N GLU A 244 23.34 -15.18 8.70
CA GLU A 244 21.93 -15.57 8.63
C GLU A 244 21.12 -14.58 7.77
N THR A 245 20.09 -15.12 7.12
CA THR A 245 19.12 -14.33 6.35
C THR A 245 18.52 -13.27 7.25
N ILE A 246 18.44 -12.04 6.76
CA ILE A 246 17.84 -10.92 7.46
C ILE A 246 16.35 -10.92 7.09
N PRO A 247 15.43 -11.19 8.04
CA PRO A 247 14.01 -11.18 7.75
C PRO A 247 13.55 -9.83 7.21
N GLY A 248 12.66 -9.87 6.23
CA GLY A 248 12.03 -8.66 5.71
C GLY A 248 11.02 -8.09 6.71
N ARG A 249 10.93 -6.76 6.78
CA ARG A 249 9.96 -6.08 7.65
C ARG A 249 8.53 -6.28 7.18
N LYS A 250 7.60 -6.36 8.11
CA LYS A 250 6.17 -6.52 7.86
C LYS A 250 5.37 -5.40 8.53
N VAL A 251 4.59 -4.67 7.73
CA VAL A 251 3.66 -3.63 8.21
C VAL A 251 2.24 -3.98 7.78
N CYS A 252 1.31 -3.97 8.72
CA CYS A 252 -0.11 -4.17 8.47
C CYS A 252 -0.89 -2.90 8.80
N ILE A 253 -1.72 -2.44 7.87
CA ILE A 253 -2.52 -1.22 8.00
C ILE A 253 -3.96 -1.58 7.71
N LEU A 254 -4.83 -1.47 8.72
CA LEU A 254 -6.25 -1.77 8.60
C LEU A 254 -7.02 -0.48 8.35
N GLY A 255 -8.03 -0.56 7.49
CA GLY A 255 -9.10 0.45 7.44
C GLY A 255 -10.07 0.29 8.61
N ASP A 256 -11.15 1.07 8.54
CA ASP A 256 -12.21 1.03 9.52
C ASP A 256 -12.88 -0.35 9.55
N CYS A 257 -13.09 -0.88 10.75
CA CYS A 257 -13.69 -2.19 10.95
C CYS A 257 -14.18 -2.43 12.39
N SER A 258 -15.19 -3.30 12.53
CA SER A 258 -15.59 -3.89 13.82
C SER A 258 -15.14 -5.34 13.97
N SER A 259 -14.83 -6.02 12.86
CA SER A 259 -14.23 -7.35 12.88
C SER A 259 -13.45 -7.65 11.60
N VAL A 260 -12.59 -8.66 11.68
CA VAL A 260 -11.90 -9.26 10.52
C VAL A 260 -12.73 -10.41 9.94
N LEU A 261 -12.56 -10.73 8.66
CA LEU A 261 -13.29 -11.82 8.00
C LEU A 261 -12.34 -12.89 7.47
N GLY A 262 -12.64 -14.14 7.82
CA GLY A 262 -11.84 -15.31 7.45
C GLY A 262 -10.50 -15.41 8.19
N GLU A 263 -9.63 -16.28 7.68
CA GLU A 263 -8.33 -16.60 8.28
C GLU A 263 -7.19 -15.75 7.68
N GLY A 264 -7.41 -15.15 6.50
CA GLY A 264 -6.45 -14.30 5.81
C GLY A 264 -5.88 -13.17 6.67
N PRO A 265 -6.72 -12.37 7.36
CA PRO A 265 -6.26 -11.31 8.25
C PRO A 265 -5.33 -11.82 9.36
N LEU A 266 -5.67 -12.95 10.00
CA LEU A 266 -4.88 -13.55 11.08
C LEU A 266 -3.54 -14.08 10.57
N SER A 267 -3.54 -14.72 9.40
CA SER A 267 -2.34 -15.24 8.74
C SER A 267 -1.39 -14.10 8.32
N LEU A 268 -1.93 -13.06 7.68
CA LEU A 268 -1.13 -11.95 7.16
C LEU A 268 -0.57 -11.08 8.29
N CYS A 269 -1.38 -10.73 9.29
CA CYS A 269 -0.96 -9.85 10.39
C CYS A 269 -0.08 -10.53 11.42
N ARG A 270 0.00 -11.87 11.43
CA ARG A 270 0.87 -12.60 12.37
C ARG A 270 2.33 -12.21 12.16
N GLY A 271 2.97 -11.78 13.26
CA GLY A 271 4.37 -11.37 13.24
C GLY A 271 4.62 -10.05 12.51
N ALA A 272 3.60 -9.18 12.36
CA ALA A 272 3.81 -7.83 11.90
C ALA A 272 4.70 -7.05 12.89
N ASP A 273 5.68 -6.32 12.35
CA ASP A 273 6.51 -5.41 13.15
C ASP A 273 5.70 -4.18 13.58
N ILE A 274 4.76 -3.74 12.72
CA ILE A 274 3.83 -2.65 12.99
C ILE A 274 2.43 -3.06 12.54
N LEU A 275 1.45 -2.88 13.43
CA LEU A 275 0.03 -2.98 13.15
C LEU A 275 -0.63 -1.62 13.38
N VAL A 276 -1.23 -1.05 12.34
CA VAL A 276 -2.07 0.15 12.44
C VAL A 276 -3.52 -0.29 12.43
N HIS A 277 -4.25 0.03 13.49
CA HIS A 277 -5.65 -0.33 13.69
C HIS A 277 -6.43 0.90 14.16
N GLU A 278 -7.68 1.03 13.73
CA GLU A 278 -8.57 2.05 14.28
C GLU A 278 -8.91 1.77 15.75
N ALA A 279 -9.18 2.83 16.50
CA ALA A 279 -9.67 2.76 17.87
C ALA A 279 -10.64 3.93 18.08
N THR A 280 -11.75 3.90 17.31
CA THR A 280 -12.66 5.04 17.16
C THR A 280 -13.31 5.45 18.48
N LEU A 281 -13.67 4.47 19.32
CA LEU A 281 -14.34 4.70 20.59
C LEU A 281 -13.56 4.07 21.77
N GLY A 282 -13.77 4.61 22.97
CA GLY A 282 -13.27 4.00 24.20
C GLY A 282 -13.98 2.68 24.53
N ASN A 283 -13.35 1.84 25.37
CA ASN A 283 -13.84 0.50 25.71
C ASN A 283 -15.25 0.47 26.34
N ASP A 284 -15.65 1.56 27.02
CA ASP A 284 -16.99 1.71 27.58
C ASP A 284 -18.10 1.86 26.51
N HIS A 285 -17.72 2.01 25.24
CA HIS A 285 -18.63 2.20 24.11
C HIS A 285 -18.56 1.06 23.08
N ARG A 286 -18.17 -0.15 23.52
CA ARG A 286 -17.99 -1.31 22.62
C ARG A 286 -19.20 -1.62 21.75
N GLU A 287 -20.40 -1.68 22.34
CA GLU A 287 -21.63 -1.95 21.58
C GLU A 287 -21.84 -0.91 20.47
N LYS A 288 -21.72 0.38 20.83
CA LYS A 288 -21.82 1.48 19.89
C LYS A 288 -20.73 1.41 18.79
N ALA A 289 -19.51 1.00 19.13
CA ALA A 289 -18.44 0.84 18.15
C ALA A 289 -18.84 -0.21 17.11
N VAL A 290 -19.23 -1.40 17.57
CA VAL A 290 -19.63 -2.51 16.71
C VAL A 290 -20.83 -2.14 15.84
N ASP A 291 -21.86 -1.49 16.39
CA ASP A 291 -23.05 -1.05 15.65
C ASP A 291 -22.72 -0.09 14.50
N HIS A 292 -21.67 0.72 14.66
CA HIS A 292 -21.21 1.65 13.64
C HIS A 292 -20.10 1.07 12.75
N GLY A 293 -19.77 -0.21 12.91
CA GLY A 293 -18.73 -0.89 12.15
C GLY A 293 -17.30 -0.53 12.58
N HIS A 294 -17.10 -0.12 13.83
CA HIS A 294 -15.83 0.34 14.38
C HIS A 294 -15.33 -0.52 15.55
N SER A 295 -14.08 -0.24 15.97
CA SER A 295 -13.38 -0.92 17.06
C SER A 295 -13.12 -0.02 18.26
N THR A 296 -12.81 -0.65 19.39
CA THR A 296 -12.33 0.02 20.61
C THR A 296 -10.85 -0.29 20.87
N ALA A 297 -10.25 0.39 21.85
CA ALA A 297 -8.81 0.35 22.16
C ALA A 297 -8.34 -0.89 22.93
#